data_AF-A0A7C7KLT1-F1
#
_entry.id   AF-A0A7C7KLT1-F1
#
_cell.length_a   1.000
_cell.length_b   1.000
_cell.length_c   1.000
_cell.angle_alpha   90.00
_cell.angle_beta   90.00
_cell.angle_gamma   90.00
#
_symmetry.space_group_name_H-M   'P 1'
#
loop_
_entity.id
_entity.type
_entity.pdbx_description
1 polymer ?
#
loop_
_entity_poly.entity_id
_entity_poly.type
_entity_poly.pdbx_seq_one_letter_code
_entity_poly.pdbx_strand_id
1 'polypeptide(L)' 'MTGYDYDLFVIGGGSGGVRGARMAAATGARVGIAESYRYGGTCVIRGCV' A
#
# COMPACT_ATOMS: atom_id res chain seq x y z
N MET A 1 -15.73 -21.15 4.39
CA MET A 1 -14.82 -20.02 4.72
C MET A 1 -14.73 -19.13 3.50
N THR A 2 -15.06 -17.85 3.62
CA THR A 2 -14.75 -16.88 2.57
C THR A 2 -13.22 -16.82 2.45
N GLY A 3 -12.69 -17.32 1.33
CA GLY A 3 -11.27 -17.19 1.04
C GLY A 3 -10.98 -15.74 0.68
N TYR A 4 -9.98 -15.14 1.32
CA TYR A 4 -9.48 -13.82 0.91
C TYR A 4 -8.39 -14.04 -0.15
N ASP A 5 -8.45 -13.26 -1.25
CA ASP A 5 -7.46 -13.35 -2.33
C ASP A 5 -6.10 -12.73 -1.94
N TYR A 6 -6.10 -11.88 -0.90
CA TYR A 6 -4.95 -11.13 -0.41
C TYR A 6 -4.61 -11.51 1.03
N ASP A 7 -3.32 -11.55 1.32
CA ASP A 7 -2.77 -11.75 2.67
C ASP A 7 -2.70 -10.42 3.44
N LEU A 8 -2.56 -9.29 2.74
CA LEU A 8 -2.55 -7.94 3.30
C LEU A 8 -3.25 -6.96 2.35
N PHE A 9 -4.12 -6.12 2.91
CA PHE A 9 -4.71 -5.00 2.19
C PHE A 9 -4.37 -3.68 2.88
N VAL A 10 -3.72 -2.78 2.16
CA VAL A 10 -3.27 -1.47 2.67
C VAL A 10 -4.18 -0.38 2.12
N ILE A 11 -4.71 0.46 3.00
CA ILE A 11 -5.53 1.62 2.64
C ILE A 11 -4.66 2.87 2.76
N GLY A 12 -4.43 3.53 1.63
CA GLY A 12 -3.55 4.70 1.50
C GLY A 12 -2.21 4.36 0.84
N GLY A 13 -2.00 4.91 -0.35
CA GLY A 13 -0.79 4.79 -1.17
C GLY A 13 0.28 5.84 -0.85
N GLY A 14 0.37 6.30 0.40
CA GLY A 14 1.40 7.22 0.88
C GLY A 14 2.77 6.56 1.13
N SER A 15 3.77 7.34 1.56
CA SER A 15 5.13 6.84 1.83
C SER A 15 5.16 5.61 2.76
N GLY A 16 4.41 5.65 3.86
CA GLY A 16 4.29 4.52 4.79
C GLY A 16 3.55 3.32 4.19
N GLY A 17 2.40 3.56 3.54
CA GLY A 17 1.57 2.49 2.96
C GLY A 17 2.29 1.74 1.84
N VAL A 18 2.93 2.47 0.91
CA VAL A 18 3.73 1.87 -0.17
C VAL A 18 4.94 1.14 0.39
N ARG A 19 5.65 1.68 1.39
CA ARG A 19 6.79 1.00 2.02
C ARG A 19 6.37 -0.31 2.67
N GLY A 20 5.32 -0.30 3.49
CA GLY A 20 4.81 -1.48 4.17
C GLY A 20 4.34 -2.55 3.19
N ALA A 21 3.53 -2.15 2.19
CA ALA A 21 3.04 -3.06 1.16
C ALA A 21 4.18 -3.70 0.35
N ARG A 22 5.19 -2.92 -0.06
CA ARG A 22 6.34 -3.46 -0.80
C ARG A 22 7.19 -4.41 0.04
N MET A 23 7.36 -4.12 1.34
CA MET A 23 8.09 -5.00 2.24
C MET A 23 7.34 -6.34 2.43
N ALA A 24 6.02 -6.30 2.62
CA ALA A 24 5.20 -7.52 2.72
C ALA A 24 5.16 -8.31 1.40
N ALA A 25 5.06 -7.61 0.26
CA ALA A 25 5.13 -8.28 -1.05
C ALA A 25 6.50 -8.96 -1.28
N ALA A 26 7.58 -8.36 -0.78
CA ALA A 26 8.92 -8.94 -0.86
C ALA A 26 9.07 -10.24 -0.04
N THR A 27 8.23 -10.48 0.97
CA THR A 27 8.17 -11.75 1.70
C THR A 27 7.25 -12.78 1.03
N GLY A 28 6.73 -12.50 -0.17
CA GLY A 28 5.86 -13.39 -0.93
C GLY A 28 4.36 -13.27 -0.62
N ALA A 29 3.96 -12.32 0.22
CA ALA A 29 2.55 -12.08 0.51
C ALA A 29 1.83 -11.47 -0.69
N ARG A 30 0.58 -11.86 -0.93
CA ARG A 30 -0.32 -11.22 -1.89
C ARG A 30 -0.86 -9.94 -1.26
N VAL A 31 -0.37 -8.80 -1.74
CA VAL A 31 -0.71 -7.49 -1.16
C VAL A 31 -1.55 -6.66 -2.11
N GLY A 32 -2.64 -6.11 -1.61
CA GLY A 32 -3.44 -5.08 -2.29
C GLY A 32 -3.21 -3.69 -1.67
N ILE A 33 -3.21 -2.64 -2.50
CA ILE A 33 -3.32 -1.24 -2.03
C ILE A 33 -4.55 -0.61 -2.68
N ALA A 34 -5.34 0.11 -1.88
CA ALA A 34 -6.30 1.10 -2.38
C ALA A 34 -5.87 2.52 -2.01
N GLU A 35 -5.88 3.42 -2.99
CA GLU A 35 -5.62 4.86 -2.82
C GLU A 35 -6.76 5.62 -3.50
N SER A 36 -7.33 6.61 -2.82
CA SER A 36 -8.48 7.36 -3.34
C SER A 36 -8.08 8.50 -4.28
N TYR A 37 -6.84 8.97 -4.21
CA TYR A 37 -6.33 10.06 -5.03
C TYR A 37 -5.10 9.67 -5.85
N ARG A 38 -3.89 10.02 -5.39
CA ARG A 38 -2.63 9.81 -6.13
C ARG A 38 -1.61 9.09 -5.27
N TYR A 39 -0.93 8.11 -5.87
CA TYR A 39 0.17 7.39 -5.24
C TYR A 39 1.30 8.35 -4.84
N GLY A 40 1.90 8.05 -3.70
CA GLY A 40 2.90 8.88 -3.03
C GLY A 40 2.34 9.71 -1.87
N GLY A 41 1.01 9.90 -1.81
CA GLY A 41 0.33 10.58 -0.70
C GLY A 41 0.85 12.01 -0.45
N THR A 42 0.66 12.52 0.76
CA THR A 42 1.06 13.89 1.11
C THR A 42 2.55 14.13 0.86
N CYS A 43 3.39 13.17 1.24
CA CYS A 43 4.84 13.33 1.17
C CYS A 43 5.32 13.54 -0.27
N VAL A 44 4.73 12.86 -1.26
CA VAL A 44 5.12 13.04 -2.66
C VAL A 44 4.38 14.20 -3.34
N ILE A 45 3.08 14.33 -3.07
CA ILE A 45 2.20 15.17 -3.89
C ILE A 45 2.11 16.61 -3.36
N ARG A 46 2.33 16.84 -2.06
CA ARG A 46 2.09 18.13 -1.40
C ARG A 46 3.05 18.43 -0.24
N GLY A 47 4.22 17.79 -0.17
CA GLY A 47 4.99 17.74 1.06
C GLY A 47 6.50 17.66 0.88
N CYS A 48 7.05 16.46 1.08
CA CYS A 48 8.46 16.22 1.37
C CYS A 48 9.42 16.28 0.18
N VAL A 49 8.96 15.97 -1.04
CA VAL A 49 9.86 15.93 -2.21
C VAL A 49 10.51 17.28 -2.45
#